data_AF-A0A1Y2SAR1-F1
#
_entry.id   AF-A0A1Y2SAR1-F1
#
_cell.length_a   1.000
_cell.length_b   1.000
_cell.length_c   1.000
_cell.angle_alpha   90.00
_cell.angle_beta   90.00
_cell.angle_gamma   90.00
#
_symmetry.space_group_name_H-M   'P 1'
#
loop_
_entity.id
_entity.type
_entity.pdbx_description
1 polymer ?
#
loop_
_entity_poly.entity_id
_entity_poly.type
_entity_poly.pdbx_seq_one_letter_code
_entity_poly.pdbx_strand_id
1 'polypeptide(L)' 'MGEACEKVTDYWFHILEQPILRTQKASINQGSKKISLAQGARLIKIEEKEYVSGKYDCEFWEITKDEWCNRNRQ' A
#
# COMPACT_ATOMS: atom_id res chain seq x y z
N MET A 1 -0.16 8.66 10.62
CA MET A 1 -0.78 7.60 9.78
C MET A 1 0.05 6.32 9.74
N GLY A 2 1.39 6.39 9.70
CA GLY A 2 2.26 5.19 9.64
C GLY A 2 1.98 4.14 10.71
N GLU A 3 1.87 4.53 11.99
CA GLU A 3 1.57 3.61 13.10
C GLU A 3 0.27 2.82 12.89
N ALA A 4 -0.81 3.51 12.49
CA ALA A 4 -2.10 2.86 12.23
C ALA A 4 -2.00 1.90 11.03
N CYS A 5 -1.32 2.32 9.95
CA CYS A 5 -1.09 1.46 8.79
C CYS A 5 -0.28 0.21 9.17
N GLU A 6 0.74 0.34 10.01
CA GLU A 6 1.53 -0.79 10.52
C GLU A 6 0.65 -1.83 11.20
N LYS A 7 -0.17 -1.39 12.18
CA LYS A 7 -1.05 -2.27 12.95
C LYS A 7 -2.13 -2.93 12.10
N VAL A 8 -2.73 -2.18 11.17
CA VAL A 8 -3.77 -2.72 10.29
C VAL A 8 -3.18 -3.70 9.28
N THR A 9 -1.99 -3.42 8.73
CA THR A 9 -1.31 -4.35 7.82
C THR A 9 -0.87 -5.62 8.56
N ASP A 10 -0.37 -5.51 9.80
CA ASP A 10 -0.09 -6.68 10.64
C ASP A 10 -1.34 -7.53 10.87
N TYR A 11 -2.45 -6.88 11.22
CA TYR A 11 -3.74 -7.56 11.43
C TYR A 11 -4.23 -8.28 10.16
N TRP A 12 -4.12 -7.62 9.00
CA TRP A 12 -4.50 -8.18 7.69
C TRP A 12 -3.78 -9.50 7.38
N PHE A 13 -2.46 -9.55 7.61
CA PHE A 13 -1.65 -10.72 7.28
C PHE A 13 -1.68 -11.83 8.34
N HIS A 14 -1.73 -11.46 9.63
CA HIS A 14 -1.58 -12.42 10.72
C HIS A 14 -2.89 -12.88 11.32
N ILE A 15 -3.93 -12.02 11.35
CA ILE A 15 -5.22 -12.34 11.97
C ILE A 15 -6.27 -12.68 10.91
N LEU A 16 -6.34 -11.90 9.84
CA LEU A 16 -7.25 -12.20 8.73
C LEU A 16 -6.66 -13.20 7.73
N GLU A 17 -5.39 -13.57 7.90
CA GLU A 17 -4.66 -14.55 7.09
C GLU A 17 -4.74 -14.30 5.57
N GLN A 18 -4.89 -13.04 5.18
CA GLN A 18 -4.95 -12.67 3.76
C GLN A 18 -3.53 -12.73 3.16
N PRO A 19 -3.34 -13.28 1.96
CA PRO A 19 -2.00 -13.48 1.40
C PRO A 19 -1.40 -12.20 0.77
N ILE A 20 -2.26 -11.27 0.35
CA ILE A 20 -1.89 -10.06 -0.41
C ILE A 20 -2.70 -8.87 0.12
N LEU A 21 -2.06 -7.71 0.24
CA LEU A 21 -2.73 -6.43 0.45
C LEU A 21 -2.56 -5.55 -0.80
N ARG A 22 -3.67 -5.02 -1.32
CA ARG A 22 -3.67 -4.03 -2.40
C ARG A 22 -4.27 -2.72 -1.94
N THR A 23 -3.61 -1.62 -2.26
CA THR A 23 -4.11 -0.26 -1.99
C THR A 23 -4.06 0.58 -3.25
N GLN A 24 -4.92 1.59 -3.31
CA GLN A 24 -4.98 2.55 -4.40
C GLN A 24 -4.77 3.96 -3.87
N LYS A 25 -4.11 4.80 -4.66
CA LYS A 25 -3.92 6.21 -4.34
C LYS A 25 -3.69 7.02 -5.61
N ALA A 26 -4.15 8.26 -5.61
CA ALA A 26 -3.80 9.20 -6.67
C ALA A 26 -2.27 9.40 -6.66
N SER A 27 -1.66 9.47 -7.85
CA SER A 27 -0.20 9.63 -8.05
C SER A 27 0.36 10.88 -7.37
N ILE A 28 -0.49 11.90 -7.21
CA ILE A 28 -0.18 13.16 -6.52
C ILE A 28 -0.13 13.03 -4.98
N ASN A 29 -0.68 11.95 -4.39
CA ASN A 29 -0.71 11.74 -2.94
C ASN A 29 0.63 11.18 -2.43
N GLN A 30 1.64 12.05 -2.38
CA GLN A 30 3.00 11.67 -1.97
C GLN A 30 3.08 11.11 -0.54
N GLY A 31 2.25 11.60 0.38
CA GLY A 31 2.23 11.12 1.76
C GLY A 31 1.84 9.64 1.85
N SER A 32 0.77 9.26 1.17
CA SER A 32 0.33 7.86 1.11
C SER A 32 1.31 6.98 0.33
N LYS A 33 1.98 7.50 -0.71
CA LYS A 33 3.03 6.79 -1.45
C LYS A 33 4.22 6.45 -0.57
N LYS A 34 4.70 7.41 0.23
CA LYS A 34 5.81 7.19 1.19
C LYS A 34 5.50 6.08 2.19
N ILE A 35 4.25 5.97 2.67
CA ILE A 35 3.86 4.89 3.59
C ILE A 35 3.95 3.52 2.88
N SER A 36 3.42 3.40 1.66
CA SER A 36 3.52 2.13 0.90
C SER A 36 4.97 1.71 0.66
N LEU A 37 5.83 2.66 0.28
CA LEU A 37 7.27 2.39 0.11
C LEU A 37 7.92 1.96 1.43
N ALA A 38 7.64 2.65 2.53
CA ALA A 38 8.19 2.30 3.86
C ALA A 38 7.73 0.92 4.36
N GLN A 39 6.51 0.49 4.00
CA GLN A 39 5.99 -0.84 4.33
C GLN A 39 6.59 -1.95 3.44
N GLY A 40 7.29 -1.60 2.35
CA GLY A 40 7.85 -2.55 1.39
C GLY A 40 6.92 -2.91 0.22
N ALA A 41 5.84 -2.15 0.01
CA ALA A 41 4.92 -2.38 -1.11
C ALA A 41 5.48 -1.86 -2.45
N ARG A 42 5.06 -2.48 -3.54
CA ARG A 42 5.46 -2.15 -4.92
C ARG A 42 4.29 -1.70 -5.78
N LEU A 43 4.57 -0.82 -6.74
CA LEU A 43 3.60 -0.37 -7.73
C LEU A 43 3.38 -1.47 -8.77
N ILE A 44 2.14 -1.88 -9.00
CA ILE A 44 1.79 -2.96 -9.94
C ILE A 44 1.01 -2.47 -11.16
N LYS A 45 0.35 -1.32 -11.07
CA LYS A 45 -0.47 -0.76 -12.15
C LYS A 45 -0.68 0.74 -11.95
N ILE A 46 -0.83 1.46 -13.06
CA ILE A 46 -1.30 2.84 -13.10
C ILE A 46 -2.49 2.89 -14.07
N GLU A 47 -3.56 3.59 -13.70
CA GLU A 47 -4.70 3.87 -14.60
C GLU A 47 -5.32 5.24 -14.30
N GLU A 48 -5.89 5.93 -15.28
CA GLU A 48 -6.59 7.20 -15.04
C GLU A 48 -7.91 6.98 -14.27
N LYS A 49 -8.18 7.80 -13.25
CA LYS A 49 -9.45 7.82 -12.50
C LYS A 49 -9.94 9.21 -12.19
N GLU A 50 -11.25 9.29 -11.99
CA GLU A 50 -11.90 10.47 -11.40
C GLU A 50 -11.80 10.41 -9.88
N TYR A 51 -11.22 11.47 -9.31
CA TYR A 51 -11.22 11.77 -7.89
C TYR A 51 -12.05 13.03 -7.63
N VAL A 52 -12.44 13.26 -6.38
CA VAL A 52 -13.18 14.47 -5.99
C VAL A 52 -12.46 15.78 -6.36
N SER A 53 -11.14 15.76 -6.47
CA SER A 53 -10.32 16.92 -6.87
C SER A 53 -9.98 16.97 -8.36
N GLY A 54 -10.52 16.06 -9.18
CA GLY A 54 -10.27 16.00 -10.62
C GLY A 54 -9.75 14.64 -11.11
N LYS A 55 -9.37 14.58 -12.39
CA LYS A 55 -8.80 13.38 -13.01
C LYS A 55 -7.31 13.26 -12.71
N TYR A 56 -6.89 12.10 -12.23
CA TYR A 56 -5.49 11.79 -11.94
C TYR A 56 -5.19 10.34 -12.28
N ASP A 57 -3.90 10.06 -12.49
CA ASP A 57 -3.38 8.71 -12.43
C ASP A 57 -3.62 8.10 -11.04
N CYS A 58 -4.28 6.95 -11.01
CA CYS A 58 -4.46 6.08 -9.87
C CYS A 58 -3.39 5.00 -9.88
N GLU A 59 -2.55 5.01 -8.85
CA GLU A 59 -1.52 4.01 -8.62
C GLU A 59 -2.06 2.86 -7.77
N PHE A 60 -1.80 1.63 -8.20
CA PHE A 60 -2.11 0.40 -7.48
C PHE A 60 -0.83 -0.16 -6.86
N TRP A 61 -0.85 -0.29 -5.54
CA TRP A 61 0.27 -0.77 -4.75
C TRP A 61 -0.06 -2.14 -4.16
N GLU A 62 0.90 -3.05 -4.13
CA GLU A 62 0.76 -4.42 -3.62
C GLU A 62 1.91 -4.78 -2.68
N ILE A 63 1.59 -5.53 -1.63
CA ILE A 63 2.56 -6.24 -0.79
C ILE A 63 2.00 -7.62 -0.41
N THR A 64 2.85 -8.63 -0.38
CA THR A 64 2.52 -9.99 0.08
C THR A 64 2.83 -10.19 1.55
N LYS A 65 2.26 -11.21 2.17
CA LYS A 65 2.58 -11.61 3.54
C LYS A 65 4.07 -11.89 3.72
N ASP A 66 4.70 -12.55 2.76
CA ASP A 66 6.12 -12.90 2.84
C ASP A 66 7.01 -11.67 2.74
N GLU A 67 6.69 -10.73 1.85
CA GLU A 67 7.39 -9.44 1.76
C GLU A 67 7.27 -8.67 3.08
N TRP A 68 6.05 -8.62 3.63
CA TRP A 68 5.79 -7.99 4.92
C TRP A 68 6.63 -8.61 6.05
N CYS A 69 6.63 -9.94 6.20
CA CYS A 69 7.37 -10.64 7.24
C CYS A 69 8.90 -10.50 7.10
N ASN A 70 9.41 -10.26 5.90
CA ASN A 70 10.85 -10.17 5.64
C ASN A 70 11.36 -8.73 5.50
N ARG A 71 10.51 -7.70 5.62
CA ARG A 71 10.87 -6.29 5.34
C ARG A 71 12.04 -5.72 6.17
N ASN A 72 12.30 -6.29 7.35
CA ASN A 72 13.35 -5.83 8.28
C ASN A 72 14.59 -6.74 8.31
N ARG A 73 14.71 -7.73 7.42
CA ARG A 73 15.81 -8.72 7.44
C ARG A 73 17.02 -8.31 6.58
N GLN A 74 17.38 -7.03 6.56
CA GLN A 74 18.61 -6.54 5.91
C GLN A 74 19.62 -6.06 6.94
#